data_AF-A0A0T6AG35-F1
#
_entry.id   AF-A0A0T6AG35-F1
#
_cell.length_a   1.000
_cell.length_b   1.000
_cell.length_c   1.000
_cell.angle_alpha   90.00
_cell.angle_beta   90.00
_cell.angle_gamma   90.00
#
_symmetry.space_group_name_H-M   'P 1'
#
loop_
_entity.id
_entity.type
_entity.pdbx_description
1 polymer ?
#
loop_
_entity_poly.entity_id
_entity_poly.type
_entity_poly.pdbx_seq_one_letter_code
_entity_poly.pdbx_strand_id
1 'polypeptide(L)'
;MIRVKTFTSQLKIFHTRNELLELDQAVNDFVASQGIRKVISVSDAVTTGVKGEAIGIIRVITYEEPGEGAREKVLGKMEEKLKGWGDEIEHLRGKADRLGTEARKKLQEQVEELRAKQESARQKLQEMRKTGGEAWEDLRTGAEAALEDLKKAGERAIGKRKK
;
A
#
# COMPACT_ATOMS: atom_id res chain seq x y z
N MET A 1 39.78 -13.41 8.57
CA MET A 1 39.32 -12.05 8.97
C MET A 1 38.07 -12.23 9.83
N ILE A 2 38.12 -11.86 11.11
CA ILE A 2 37.00 -12.05 12.05
C ILE A 2 36.15 -10.78 12.07
N ARG A 3 34.82 -10.91 11.94
CA ARG A 3 33.88 -9.80 12.08
C ARG A 3 33.02 -10.04 13.31
N VAL A 4 32.89 -9.02 14.14
CA VAL A 4 31.97 -9.00 15.29
C VAL A 4 30.78 -8.12 14.93
N LYS A 5 29.57 -8.59 15.22
CA LYS A 5 28.33 -7.82 15.12
C LYS A 5 27.56 -7.98 16.41
N THR A 6 27.23 -6.85 17.03
CA THR A 6 26.47 -6.80 18.28
C THR A 6 25.00 -6.56 17.98
N PHE A 7 24.13 -7.22 18.74
CA PHE A 7 22.71 -6.99 18.79
C PHE A 7 22.34 -6.63 20.22
N THR A 8 21.40 -5.72 20.41
CA THR A 8 20.91 -5.30 21.73
C THR A 8 19.40 -5.15 21.69
N SER A 9 18.74 -5.32 22.83
CA SER A 9 17.32 -5.03 22.98
C SER A 9 17.09 -3.54 23.24
N GLN A 10 15.85 -3.08 23.07
CA GLN A 10 15.48 -1.70 23.36
C GLN A 10 15.64 -1.40 24.86
N LEU A 11 16.34 -0.32 25.18
CA LEU A 11 16.46 0.16 26.56
C LEU A 11 15.18 0.91 26.95
N LYS A 12 14.64 0.64 28.14
CA LYS A 12 13.40 1.26 28.64
C LYS A 12 13.41 2.78 28.62
N ILE A 13 14.58 3.41 28.84
CA ILE A 13 14.73 4.87 28.81
C ILE A 13 14.42 5.49 27.43
N PHE A 14 14.53 4.70 26.36
CA PHE A 14 14.22 5.13 25.00
C PHE A 14 12.85 4.65 24.50
N HIS A 15 12.09 3.94 25.34
CA HIS A 15 10.79 3.39 24.94
C HIS A 15 9.82 4.49 24.52
N THR A 16 9.57 5.44 25.41
CA THR A 16 8.67 6.59 25.15
C THR A 16 9.13 7.43 23.96
N ARG A 17 10.44 7.62 23.79
CA ARG A 17 10.98 8.35 22.63
C ARG A 17 10.66 7.63 21.33
N ASN A 18 10.86 6.31 21.29
CA ASN A 18 10.60 5.53 20.08
C ASN A 18 9.09 5.43 19.80
N GLU A 19 8.26 5.25 20.82
CA GLU A 19 6.79 5.28 20.67
C GLU A 19 6.31 6.61 20.07
N LEU A 20 6.87 7.74 20.53
CA LEU A 20 6.58 9.05 19.96
C LEU A 20 7.02 9.15 18.49
N LEU A 21 8.21 8.65 18.15
CA LEU A 21 8.70 8.65 16.77
C LEU A 21 7.86 7.77 15.85
N GLU A 22 7.42 6.60 16.33
CA GLU A 22 6.53 5.70 15.60
C GLU A 22 5.15 6.34 15.40
N LEU A 23 4.62 7.01 16.42
CA LEU A 23 3.36 7.76 16.33
C LEU A 23 3.46 8.95 15.37
N ASP A 24 4.56 9.71 15.42
CA ASP A 24 4.86 10.79 14.47
C ASP A 24 4.88 10.24 13.04
N GLN A 25 5.58 9.12 12.82
CA GLN A 25 5.68 8.50 11.50
C GLN A 25 4.30 8.07 10.99
N ALA A 26 3.51 7.39 11.82
CA ALA A 26 2.16 6.96 11.45
C ALA A 26 1.25 8.14 11.07
N VAL A 27 1.29 9.24 11.82
CA VAL A 27 0.52 10.45 11.52
C VAL A 27 0.99 11.11 10.23
N ASN A 28 2.30 11.17 10.00
CA ASN A 28 2.86 11.74 8.77
C ASN A 28 2.48 10.91 7.53
N ASP A 29 2.54 9.58 7.64
CA ASP A 29 2.13 8.67 6.57
C ASP A 29 0.62 8.81 6.29
N PHE A 30 -0.20 8.97 7.32
CA PHE A 30 -1.63 9.30 7.15
C PHE A 30 -1.83 10.63 6.39
N VAL A 31 -1.24 11.73 6.87
CA VAL A 31 -1.37 13.05 6.24
C VAL A 31 -0.92 13.02 4.77
N ALA A 32 0.21 12.36 4.49
CA ALA A 32 0.75 12.22 3.14
C ALA A 32 -0.12 11.34 2.24
N SER A 33 -0.53 10.17 2.73
CA SER A 33 -1.37 9.22 1.98
C SER A 33 -2.72 9.85 1.63
N GLN A 34 -3.34 10.55 2.57
CA GLN A 34 -4.61 11.24 2.35
C GLN A 34 -4.47 12.49 1.47
N GLY A 35 -3.25 12.99 1.26
CA GLY A 35 -3.05 14.24 0.55
C GLY A 35 -3.61 15.44 1.33
N ILE A 36 -3.71 15.32 2.66
CA ILE A 36 -4.14 16.40 3.55
C ILE A 36 -3.12 17.51 3.44
N ARG A 37 -3.58 18.71 3.10
CA ARG A 37 -2.71 19.89 2.95
C ARG A 37 -2.75 20.83 4.13
N LYS A 38 -3.74 20.67 5.00
CA LYS A 38 -4.00 21.59 6.09
C LYS A 38 -4.43 20.82 7.33
N VAL A 39 -3.50 20.69 8.26
CA VAL A 39 -3.76 20.27 9.64
C VAL A 39 -4.10 21.53 10.43
N ILE A 40 -5.27 21.55 11.05
CA ILE A 40 -5.83 22.66 11.80
C ILE A 40 -5.31 22.63 13.24
N SER A 41 -5.28 21.45 13.86
CA SER A 41 -4.77 21.27 15.21
C SER A 41 -4.20 19.87 15.43
N VAL A 42 -3.29 19.76 16.39
CA VAL A 42 -2.75 18.50 16.92
C VAL A 42 -2.80 18.59 18.44
N SER A 43 -3.35 17.57 19.10
CA SER A 43 -3.44 17.51 20.56
C SER A 43 -3.10 16.11 21.04
N ASP A 44 -2.25 16.05 22.06
CA ASP A 44 -1.80 14.79 22.66
C ASP A 44 -2.38 14.65 24.08
N ALA A 45 -2.80 13.43 24.41
CA ALA A 45 -3.24 13.05 25.75
C ALA A 45 -2.48 11.80 26.21
N VAL A 46 -1.78 11.91 27.34
CA VAL A 46 -1.08 10.76 27.95
C VAL A 46 -2.12 9.87 28.65
N THR A 47 -2.10 8.58 28.35
CA THR A 47 -2.90 7.59 29.08
C THR A 47 -2.09 7.04 30.24
N THR A 48 -2.75 6.90 31.40
CA THR A 48 -2.12 6.42 32.63
C THR A 48 -2.64 5.05 33.03
N GLY A 49 -1.73 4.18 33.46
CA GLY A 49 -2.05 2.90 34.06
C GLY A 49 -2.59 3.03 35.48
N VAL A 50 -2.94 1.88 36.07
CA VAL A 50 -3.53 1.81 37.42
C VAL A 50 -2.61 2.30 38.54
N LYS A 51 -1.30 2.46 38.29
CA LYS A 51 -0.33 3.02 39.26
C LYS A 51 0.10 4.44 38.91
N GLY A 52 -0.57 5.09 37.95
CA GLY A 52 -0.25 6.45 37.49
C GLY A 52 0.96 6.52 36.54
N GLU A 53 1.50 5.38 36.11
CA GLU A 53 2.53 5.30 35.09
C GLU A 53 1.96 5.65 33.72
N ALA A 54 2.73 6.35 32.87
CA ALA A 54 2.33 6.54 31.48
C ALA A 54 2.37 5.20 30.73
N ILE A 55 1.28 4.85 30.05
CA ILE A 55 1.14 3.60 29.29
C ILE A 55 0.89 3.83 27.79
N GLY A 56 0.76 5.08 27.37
CA GLY A 56 0.59 5.43 25.97
C GLY A 56 0.26 6.90 25.77
N ILE A 57 0.14 7.29 24.51
CA ILE A 57 -0.27 8.63 24.09
C ILE A 57 -1.35 8.47 23.03
N ILE A 58 -2.45 9.18 23.21
CA ILE A 58 -3.48 9.36 22.19
C ILE A 58 -3.21 10.70 21.52
N ARG A 59 -2.94 10.67 20.21
CA ARG A 59 -2.82 11.88 19.39
C ARG A 59 -4.08 12.08 18.57
N VAL A 60 -4.65 13.26 18.69
CA VAL A 60 -5.81 13.70 17.90
C VAL A 60 -5.34 14.78 16.93
N ILE A 61 -5.67 14.62 15.64
CA ILE A 61 -5.44 15.64 14.62
C ILE A 61 -6.78 16.13 14.08
N THR A 62 -6.94 17.45 13.97
CA THR A 62 -8.03 18.07 13.22
C THR A 62 -7.47 18.55 11.89
N TYR A 63 -8.09 18.20 10.77
CA TYR A 63 -7.59 18.55 9.45
C TYR A 63 -8.72 18.89 8.48
N GLU A 64 -8.39 19.64 7.45
CA GLU A 64 -9.29 19.88 6.32
C GLU A 64 -9.14 18.72 5.34
N GLU A 65 -10.24 18.04 5.04
CA GLU A 65 -10.23 17.04 3.97
C GLU A 65 -9.71 17.68 2.68
N PRO A 66 -8.89 16.97 1.91
CA PRO A 66 -8.52 17.46 0.59
C PRO A 66 -9.78 17.69 -0.26
N GLY A 67 -9.86 18.81 -0.98
CA GLY A 67 -10.94 19.05 -1.92
C GLY A 67 -11.05 17.94 -2.99
N GLU A 68 -12.21 17.83 -3.64
CA GLU A 68 -12.62 16.74 -4.57
C GLU A 68 -11.51 16.26 -5.54
N GLY A 69 -10.65 17.17 -6.00
CA GLY A 69 -9.51 16.86 -6.87
C GLY A 69 -8.40 15.97 -6.29
N ALA A 70 -8.34 15.73 -4.98
CA ALA A 70 -7.36 14.80 -4.42
C ALA A 70 -7.79 13.34 -4.56
N ARG A 71 -9.07 13.05 -4.34
CA ARG A 71 -9.64 11.71 -4.53
C ARG A 71 -9.51 11.28 -5.98
N GLU A 72 -9.81 12.18 -6.90
CA GLU A 72 -9.64 11.98 -8.34
C GLU A 72 -8.18 11.71 -8.71
N LYS A 73 -7.21 12.36 -8.06
CA LYS A 73 -5.79 12.07 -8.26
C LYS A 73 -5.39 10.69 -7.75
N VAL A 74 -5.93 10.23 -6.62
CA VAL A 74 -5.66 8.87 -6.11
C VAL A 74 -6.24 7.83 -7.07
N LEU A 75 -7.50 8.01 -7.47
CA LEU A 75 -8.17 7.15 -8.45
C LEU A 75 -7.40 7.13 -9.79
N GLY A 76 -7.03 8.30 -10.31
CA GLY A 76 -6.28 8.43 -11.56
C GLY A 76 -4.92 7.74 -11.52
N LYS A 77 -4.17 7.86 -10.41
CA LYS A 77 -2.89 7.14 -10.25
C LYS A 77 -3.07 5.62 -10.24
N MET A 78 -4.15 5.12 -9.64
CA MET A 78 -4.46 3.69 -9.62
C MET A 78 -4.91 3.20 -11.00
N GLU A 79 -5.75 3.98 -11.70
CA GLU A 79 -6.16 3.71 -13.09
C GLU A 79 -4.96 3.64 -14.03
N GLU A 80 -4.01 4.58 -13.90
CA GLU A 80 -2.79 4.61 -14.70
C GLU A 80 -1.93 3.35 -14.46
N LYS A 81 -1.75 2.94 -13.20
CA LYS A 81 -1.07 1.68 -12.86
C LYS A 81 -1.78 0.47 -13.46
N LEU A 82 -3.11 0.40 -13.37
CA LEU A 82 -3.90 -0.71 -13.95
C LEU A 82 -3.83 -0.75 -15.47
N LYS A 83 -3.77 0.41 -16.11
CA LYS A 83 -3.56 0.52 -17.56
C LYS A 83 -2.17 0.00 -17.94
N GLY A 84 -1.12 0.44 -17.26
CA GLY A 84 0.25 -0.03 -17.49
C GLY A 84 0.39 -1.55 -17.31
N TRP A 85 -0.27 -2.12 -16.30
CA TRP A 85 -0.33 -3.58 -16.15
C TRP A 85 -1.09 -4.28 -17.27
N GLY A 86 -2.14 -3.67 -17.81
CA GLY A 86 -2.85 -4.18 -18.98
C GLY A 86 -1.96 -4.25 -20.21
N ASP A 87 -1.19 -3.20 -20.46
CA ASP A 87 -0.24 -3.14 -21.57
C ASP A 87 0.85 -4.21 -21.41
N GLU A 88 1.38 -4.38 -20.19
CA GLU A 88 2.37 -5.44 -19.90
C GLU A 88 1.77 -6.83 -20.10
N ILE A 89 0.56 -7.10 -19.60
CA ILE A 89 -0.15 -8.38 -19.77
C ILE A 89 -0.34 -8.73 -21.25
N GLU A 90 -0.77 -7.77 -22.08
CA GLU A 90 -0.93 -8.00 -23.53
C GLU A 90 0.42 -8.25 -24.21
N HIS A 91 1.47 -7.55 -23.79
CA HIS A 91 2.82 -7.83 -24.25
C HIS A 91 3.31 -9.24 -23.86
N LEU A 92 3.00 -9.71 -22.64
CA LEU A 92 3.29 -11.10 -22.24
C LEU A 92 2.50 -12.10 -23.10
N ARG A 93 1.24 -11.80 -23.40
CA ARG A 93 0.36 -12.64 -24.23
C ARG A 93 0.90 -12.77 -25.65
N GLY A 94 1.24 -11.66 -26.31
CA GLY A 94 1.79 -11.69 -27.68
C GLY A 94 3.13 -12.43 -27.80
N LYS A 95 3.91 -12.49 -26.71
CA LYS A 95 5.13 -13.31 -26.65
C LYS A 95 4.83 -14.81 -26.54
N ALA A 96 3.74 -15.20 -25.88
CA ALA A 96 3.35 -16.60 -25.74
C ALA A 96 3.12 -17.27 -27.10
N ASP A 97 2.63 -16.52 -28.08
CA ASP A 97 2.39 -17.03 -29.44
C ASP A 97 3.66 -17.34 -30.22
N ARG A 98 4.83 -16.85 -29.77
CA ARG A 98 6.14 -17.12 -30.39
C ARG A 98 6.92 -18.25 -29.69
N LEU A 99 6.37 -18.85 -28.64
CA LEU A 99 7.01 -19.90 -27.86
C LEU A 99 6.57 -21.30 -28.28
N GLY A 100 7.41 -22.30 -28.01
CA GLY A 100 7.03 -23.72 -28.14
C GLY A 100 5.88 -24.10 -27.19
N THR A 101 5.20 -25.21 -27.47
CA THR A 101 3.96 -25.66 -26.82
C THR A 101 3.99 -25.63 -25.28
N GLU A 102 5.02 -26.19 -24.67
CA GLU A 102 5.14 -26.27 -23.20
C GLU A 102 5.38 -24.90 -22.55
N ALA A 103 6.23 -24.07 -23.17
CA ALA A 103 6.52 -22.72 -22.70
C ALA A 103 5.32 -21.78 -22.91
N ARG A 104 4.58 -21.95 -24.01
CA ARG A 104 3.33 -21.23 -24.30
C ARG A 104 2.27 -21.52 -23.25
N LYS A 105 2.06 -22.80 -22.91
CA LYS A 105 1.07 -23.20 -21.89
C LYS A 105 1.35 -22.55 -20.53
N LYS A 106 2.59 -22.64 -20.05
CA LYS A 106 3.00 -22.03 -18.77
C LYS A 106 2.84 -20.51 -18.76
N LEU A 107 3.12 -19.86 -19.88
CA LEU A 107 2.97 -18.41 -19.98
C LEU A 107 1.49 -17.99 -20.09
N GLN A 108 0.65 -18.78 -20.75
CA GLN A 108 -0.81 -18.56 -20.78
C GLN A 108 -1.41 -18.66 -19.38
N GLU A 109 -1.03 -19.66 -18.59
CA GLU A 109 -1.48 -19.78 -17.19
C GLU A 109 -1.11 -18.55 -16.35
N GLN A 110 0.10 -18.02 -16.53
CA GLN A 110 0.53 -16.78 -15.84
C GLN A 110 -0.24 -15.55 -16.31
N VAL A 111 -0.51 -15.45 -17.62
CA VAL A 111 -1.31 -14.36 -18.19
C VAL A 111 -2.73 -14.38 -17.64
N GLU A 112 -3.34 -15.55 -17.51
CA GLU A 112 -4.68 -15.69 -16.92
C GLU A 112 -4.68 -15.35 -15.40
N GLU A 113 -3.66 -15.75 -14.64
CA GLU A 113 -3.51 -15.32 -13.23
C GLU A 113 -3.43 -13.78 -13.13
N LEU A 114 -2.64 -13.15 -14.00
CA LEU A 114 -2.47 -11.70 -14.01
C LEU A 114 -3.75 -10.97 -14.40
N ARG A 115 -4.50 -11.49 -15.39
CA ARG A 115 -5.80 -10.94 -15.79
C ARG A 115 -6.83 -11.01 -14.67
N ALA A 116 -6.92 -12.14 -13.97
CA ALA A 116 -7.81 -12.28 -12.83
C ALA A 116 -7.49 -11.26 -11.72
N LYS A 117 -6.20 -11.04 -11.44
CA LYS A 117 -5.74 -10.04 -10.46
C LYS A 117 -5.99 -8.60 -10.92
N GLN A 118 -5.77 -8.31 -12.20
CA GLN A 118 -6.07 -7.00 -12.79
C GLN A 118 -7.57 -6.69 -12.68
N GLU A 119 -8.43 -7.66 -12.97
CA GLU A 119 -9.87 -7.50 -12.88
C GLU A 119 -10.33 -7.27 -11.44
N SER A 120 -9.81 -8.05 -10.49
CA SER A 120 -10.09 -7.83 -9.06
C SER A 120 -9.69 -6.42 -8.60
N ALA A 121 -8.52 -5.93 -9.02
CA ALA A 121 -8.08 -4.58 -8.70
C ALA A 121 -8.95 -3.49 -9.37
N ARG A 122 -9.42 -3.71 -10.61
CA ARG A 122 -10.37 -2.82 -11.29
C ARG A 122 -11.72 -2.75 -10.58
N GLN A 123 -12.24 -3.87 -10.12
CA GLN A 123 -13.52 -3.92 -9.40
C GLN A 123 -13.46 -3.13 -8.10
N LYS A 124 -12.40 -3.34 -7.29
CA LYS A 124 -12.17 -2.57 -6.06
C LYS A 124 -12.04 -1.07 -6.33
N LEU A 125 -11.36 -0.69 -7.41
CA LEU A 125 -11.26 0.71 -7.80
C LEU A 125 -12.62 1.31 -8.19
N GLN A 126 -13.46 0.57 -8.94
CA GLN A 126 -14.80 1.03 -9.29
C GLN A 126 -15.71 1.19 -8.07
N GLU A 127 -15.60 0.29 -7.10
CA GLU A 127 -16.31 0.37 -5.83
C GLU A 127 -15.86 1.61 -5.03
N MET A 128 -14.55 1.81 -4.91
CA MET A 128 -13.95 3.00 -4.29
C MET A 128 -14.37 4.31 -4.97
N ARG A 129 -14.61 4.31 -6.28
CA ARG A 129 -15.10 5.49 -7.02
C ARG A 129 -16.56 5.83 -6.69
N LYS A 130 -17.38 4.82 -6.37
CA LYS A 130 -18.80 4.98 -6.06
C LYS A 130 -19.04 5.33 -4.58
N THR A 131 -18.14 4.92 -3.71
CA THR A 131 -18.21 5.15 -2.27
C THR A 131 -17.44 6.39 -1.86
N GLY A 132 -18.03 7.24 -1.03
CA GLY A 132 -17.37 8.38 -0.40
C GLY A 132 -17.43 8.31 1.13
N GLY A 133 -16.72 9.20 1.80
CA GLY A 133 -16.75 9.31 3.27
C GLY A 133 -15.88 8.27 3.99
N GLU A 134 -16.26 7.88 5.20
CA GLU A 134 -15.45 7.03 6.11
C GLU A 134 -15.06 5.68 5.49
N ALA A 135 -15.92 5.08 4.66
CA ALA A 135 -15.65 3.81 3.99
C ALA A 135 -14.65 3.92 2.81
N TRP A 136 -14.31 5.13 2.38
CA TRP A 136 -13.39 5.34 1.26
C TRP A 136 -11.97 4.84 1.59
N GLU A 137 -11.54 4.98 2.84
CA GLU A 137 -10.20 4.57 3.29
C GLU A 137 -10.01 3.05 3.32
N ASP A 138 -11.01 2.32 3.81
CA ASP A 138 -10.98 0.86 3.80
C ASP A 138 -10.94 0.32 2.37
N LEU A 139 -11.75 0.91 1.47
CA LEU A 139 -11.77 0.54 0.06
C LEU A 139 -10.47 0.87 -0.67
N ARG A 140 -9.90 2.05 -0.37
CA ARG A 140 -8.59 2.45 -0.89
C ARG A 140 -7.52 1.46 -0.48
N THR A 141 -7.44 1.11 0.80
CA THR A 141 -6.48 0.14 1.33
C THR A 141 -6.66 -1.23 0.64
N GLY A 142 -7.91 -1.66 0.46
CA GLY A 142 -8.23 -2.88 -0.27
C GLY A 142 -7.79 -2.85 -1.74
N ALA A 143 -7.92 -1.71 -2.41
CA ALA A 143 -7.48 -1.51 -3.79
C ALA A 143 -5.95 -1.46 -3.92
N GLU A 144 -5.26 -0.78 -3.00
CA GLU A 144 -3.80 -0.76 -2.93
C GLU A 144 -3.22 -2.17 -2.73
N ALA A 145 -3.81 -2.96 -1.83
CA ALA A 145 -3.42 -4.36 -1.64
C ALA A 145 -3.57 -5.20 -2.92
N ALA A 146 -4.67 -5.02 -3.66
CA ALA A 146 -4.89 -5.73 -4.92
C ALA A 146 -3.87 -5.34 -6.01
N LEU A 147 -3.51 -4.06 -6.08
CA LEU A 147 -2.46 -3.58 -6.98
C LEU A 147 -1.08 -4.15 -6.62
N GLU A 148 -0.77 -4.26 -5.34
CA GLU A 148 0.48 -4.85 -4.87
C GLU A 148 0.54 -6.36 -5.17
N ASP A 149 -0.57 -7.07 -5.02
CA ASP A 149 -0.67 -8.49 -5.38
C ASP A 149 -0.52 -8.73 -6.88
N LEU A 150 -1.11 -7.85 -7.70
CA LEU A 150 -0.90 -7.83 -9.15
C LEU A 150 0.59 -7.60 -9.49
N LYS A 151 1.22 -6.63 -8.84
CA LYS A 151 2.65 -6.33 -9.02
C LYS A 151 3.53 -7.53 -8.69
N LYS A 152 3.34 -8.14 -7.52
CA LYS A 152 4.07 -9.34 -7.10
C LYS A 152 3.85 -10.52 -8.06
N ALA A 153 2.64 -10.67 -8.60
CA ALA A 153 2.37 -11.68 -9.62
C ALA A 153 3.12 -11.39 -10.93
N GLY A 154 3.12 -10.13 -11.37
CA GLY A 154 3.82 -9.70 -12.57
C GLY A 154 5.32 -9.88 -12.47
N GLU A 155 5.92 -9.48 -11.35
CA GLU A 155 7.33 -9.70 -11.06
C GLU A 155 7.71 -11.18 -11.07
N ARG A 156 6.84 -12.08 -10.57
CA ARG A 156 7.04 -13.53 -10.67
C ARG A 156 6.96 -14.02 -12.12
N ALA A 157 6.00 -13.54 -12.91
CA ALA A 157 5.82 -13.91 -14.31
C ALA A 157 6.98 -13.41 -15.22
N ILE A 158 7.51 -12.23 -14.91
CA ILE A 158 8.65 -11.63 -15.63
C ILE A 158 9.97 -12.24 -15.13
N GLY A 159 10.14 -12.40 -13.81
CA GLY A 159 11.36 -12.89 -13.18
C GLY A 159 11.66 -14.36 -13.49
N LYS A 160 10.63 -15.20 -13.65
CA LYS A 160 10.79 -16.60 -14.11
C LYS A 160 11.33 -16.73 -15.54
N ARG A 161 11.47 -15.63 -16.30
CA ARG A 161 12.06 -15.63 -17.66
C ARG A 161 13.57 -15.43 -17.67
N LYS A 162 14.19 -15.03 -16.56
CA LYS A 162 15.64 -14.75 -16.49
C LYS A 162 16.49 -15.96 -16.10
N LYS A 163 15.91 -17.16 -16.00
CA LYS A 163 16.60 -18.44 -15.83
C LYS A 163 16.26 -19.34 -17.01
#